data_AF-A0A6L9YT73-F1
#
_entry.id   AF-A0A6L9YT73-F1
#
_cell.length_a   1.000
_cell.length_b   1.000
_cell.length_c   1.000
_cell.angle_alpha   90.00
_cell.angle_beta   90.00
_cell.angle_gamma   90.00
#
_symmetry.space_group_name_H-M   'P 1'
#
loop_
_entity.id
_entity.type
_entity.pdbx_description
1 polymer ?
#
loop_
_entity_poly.entity_id
_entity_poly.type
_entity_poly.pdbx_seq_one_letter_code
_entity_poly.pdbx_strand_id
1 'polypeptide(L)'
;MIQIGQEIHNRYKVIKKLGSGNFSQTFEVEDLLGINSSNLGKRKVLKVLKLSYYSNSKMREKVVELFQREVEVLKQLTHPGIPRVEPDSYFRFVPNKNSQDDFLHCLVMEKIDGLTLEEWLRQNNQLITEAQAIDWLKQLIVILKEIHPKYLHRDIKPDNIMIRPNGQLVLIDFGAVKALTQKYIIQQITSQNTSIGTLGYMPPEMMNEQEAYPQSDFFSLGRTFVRLLSGKHPSDFTQDLQTQQLFWRNEATHISERLLNLIDFIMEPDWKNRPKNTQEILLSMIDLLMEIIDDNHNYYNNILRIRRVKHSNYNFIKSGVLIFSIVLNLFLIGLLIKVDYPRHVVVLLMFVVLSILFISLVFPLEFPLFIKRVYKLLLSRKI
;
A
#
# COMPACT_ATOMS: atom_id res chain seq x y z
N MET A 1 -20.24 -2.29 36.44
CA MET A 1 -19.72 -2.73 35.13
C MET A 1 -20.88 -2.90 34.16
N ILE A 2 -20.65 -2.73 32.86
CA ILE A 2 -21.66 -2.97 31.82
C ILE A 2 -21.79 -4.47 31.54
N GLN A 3 -23.02 -4.97 31.39
CA GLN A 3 -23.33 -6.38 31.17
C GLN A 3 -23.83 -6.65 29.75
N ILE A 4 -23.63 -7.88 29.25
CA ILE A 4 -24.21 -8.34 27.98
C ILE A 4 -25.74 -8.37 28.11
N GLY A 5 -26.45 -7.91 27.09
CA GLY A 5 -27.91 -7.78 27.07
C GLY A 5 -28.43 -6.52 27.76
N GLN A 6 -27.58 -5.77 28.48
CA GLN A 6 -27.97 -4.52 29.13
C GLN A 6 -28.34 -3.47 28.08
N GLU A 7 -29.46 -2.77 28.33
CA GLU A 7 -29.83 -1.60 27.56
C GLU A 7 -29.27 -0.33 28.22
N ILE A 8 -28.63 0.48 27.39
CA ILE A 8 -27.99 1.73 27.78
C ILE A 8 -28.76 2.86 27.12
N HIS A 9 -29.24 3.79 27.96
CA HIS A 9 -29.94 5.00 27.53
C HIS A 9 -31.18 4.71 26.66
N ASN A 10 -31.86 3.58 26.90
CA ASN A 10 -33.02 3.08 26.13
C ASN A 10 -32.80 3.07 24.60
N ARG A 11 -31.54 2.98 24.17
CA ARG A 11 -31.16 3.07 22.76
C ARG A 11 -30.15 2.01 22.36
N TYR A 12 -29.17 1.72 23.21
CA TYR A 12 -28.08 0.83 22.86
C TYR A 12 -28.17 -0.46 23.64
N LYS A 13 -28.43 -1.58 22.95
CA LYS A 13 -28.40 -2.91 23.58
C LYS A 13 -27.00 -3.51 23.44
N VAL A 14 -26.39 -3.90 24.56
CA VAL A 14 -25.06 -4.51 24.57
C VAL A 14 -25.11 -5.94 24.07
N ILE A 15 -24.32 -6.24 23.04
CA ILE A 15 -24.33 -7.54 22.35
C ILE A 15 -23.17 -8.41 22.79
N LYS A 16 -21.96 -7.88 22.70
CA LYS A 16 -20.75 -8.57 23.15
C LYS A 16 -19.63 -7.59 23.43
N LYS A 17 -18.66 -8.03 24.22
CA LYS A 17 -17.40 -7.33 24.42
C LYS A 17 -16.51 -7.53 23.19
N LEU A 18 -15.97 -6.45 22.63
CA LEU A 18 -15.03 -6.49 21.51
C LEU A 18 -13.59 -6.47 21.99
N GLY A 19 -13.31 -5.63 22.99
CA GLY A 19 -11.96 -5.43 23.47
C GLY A 19 -11.92 -4.80 24.86
N SER A 20 -10.74 -4.83 25.46
CA SER A 20 -10.48 -4.19 26.74
C SER A 20 -9.03 -3.76 26.78
N GLY A 21 -8.78 -2.50 26.44
CA GLY A 21 -7.49 -1.87 26.63
C GLY A 21 -7.28 -1.42 28.07
N ASN A 22 -6.11 -0.83 28.33
CA ASN A 22 -5.76 -0.27 29.63
C ASN A 22 -6.67 0.91 30.01
N PHE A 23 -7.14 1.68 29.02
CA PHE A 23 -7.87 2.93 29.26
C PHE A 23 -9.35 2.87 28.93
N SER A 24 -9.75 1.90 28.12
CA SER A 24 -11.13 1.79 27.66
C SER A 24 -11.56 0.35 27.49
N GLN A 25 -12.87 0.14 27.48
CA GLN A 25 -13.53 -1.10 27.09
C GLN A 25 -14.39 -0.82 25.86
N THR A 26 -14.37 -1.73 24.91
CA THR A 26 -15.19 -1.62 23.70
C THR A 26 -16.19 -2.76 23.63
N PHE A 27 -17.42 -2.43 23.26
CA PHE A 27 -18.53 -3.36 23.11
C PHE A 27 -19.17 -3.17 21.75
N GLU A 28 -19.68 -4.27 21.18
CA GLU A 28 -20.63 -4.19 20.08
C GLU A 28 -22.01 -3.95 20.68
N VAL A 29 -22.72 -2.97 20.14
CA VAL A 29 -24.07 -2.61 20.56
C VAL A 29 -25.01 -2.57 19.36
N GLU A 30 -26.29 -2.77 19.61
CA GLU A 30 -27.38 -2.54 18.65
C GLU A 30 -28.04 -1.20 18.92
N ASP A 31 -28.17 -0.34 17.91
CA ASP A 31 -28.94 0.90 18.01
C ASP A 31 -30.44 0.63 17.77
N LEU A 32 -31.20 0.58 18.85
CA LEU A 32 -32.62 0.23 18.90
C LEU A 32 -33.55 1.37 18.44
N LEU A 33 -33.06 2.60 18.32
CA LEU A 33 -33.87 3.73 17.86
C LEU A 33 -33.46 4.17 16.47
N GLY A 34 -32.14 4.16 16.18
CA GLY A 34 -31.59 4.79 14.99
C GLY A 34 -31.89 6.30 14.96
N ILE A 35 -31.16 7.04 14.12
CA ILE A 35 -31.55 8.44 13.84
C ILE A 35 -32.69 8.47 12.80
N ASN A 36 -32.72 7.46 11.90
CA ASN A 36 -33.65 7.31 10.79
C ASN A 36 -34.03 5.83 10.65
N SER A 37 -35.11 5.51 9.92
CA SER A 37 -35.55 4.13 9.64
C SER A 37 -34.46 3.23 9.02
N SER A 38 -33.50 3.81 8.30
CA SER A 38 -32.37 3.09 7.69
C SER A 38 -31.26 2.68 8.67
N ASN A 39 -31.27 3.20 9.90
CA ASN A 39 -30.25 2.92 10.93
C ASN A 39 -30.78 2.10 12.11
N LEU A 40 -32.06 1.70 12.08
CA LEU A 40 -32.69 0.89 13.11
C LEU A 40 -32.05 -0.51 13.14
N GLY A 41 -31.66 -0.98 14.32
CA GLY A 41 -31.04 -2.30 14.50
C GLY A 41 -29.58 -2.38 14.03
N LYS A 42 -28.97 -1.26 13.62
CA LYS A 42 -27.59 -1.26 13.11
C LYS A 42 -26.60 -1.54 14.25
N ARG A 43 -25.60 -2.38 13.96
CA ARG A 43 -24.48 -2.63 14.88
C ARG A 43 -23.56 -1.41 14.96
N LYS A 44 -23.19 -1.02 16.17
CA LYS A 44 -22.27 0.09 16.50
C LYS A 44 -21.23 -0.36 17.51
N VAL A 45 -20.20 0.47 17.71
CA VAL A 45 -19.19 0.25 18.75
C VAL A 45 -19.44 1.23 19.89
N LEU A 46 -19.55 0.73 21.11
CA LEU A 46 -19.58 1.50 22.34
C LEU A 46 -18.20 1.43 23.01
N LYS A 47 -17.50 2.56 23.07
CA LYS A 47 -16.25 2.76 23.81
C LYS A 47 -16.57 3.37 25.17
N VAL A 48 -16.04 2.76 26.22
CA VAL A 48 -16.31 3.10 27.63
C VAL A 48 -14.98 3.40 28.30
N LEU A 49 -14.83 4.61 28.84
CA LEU A 49 -13.62 5.02 29.56
C LEU A 49 -13.52 4.30 30.90
N LYS A 50 -12.32 3.80 31.23
CA LYS A 50 -12.04 3.18 32.53
C LYS A 50 -11.33 4.18 33.44
N LEU A 51 -12.02 4.62 34.48
CA LEU A 51 -11.46 5.53 35.48
C LEU A 51 -10.84 4.81 36.69
N SER A 52 -11.10 3.50 36.84
CA SER A 52 -10.68 2.71 38.00
C SER A 52 -9.16 2.61 38.21
N TYR A 53 -8.35 2.86 37.18
CA TYR A 53 -6.89 2.87 37.27
C TYR A 53 -6.31 4.16 37.86
N TYR A 54 -7.14 5.20 38.00
CA TYR A 54 -6.69 6.53 38.39
C TYR A 54 -7.22 6.85 39.80
N SER A 55 -6.35 6.68 40.79
CA SER A 55 -6.65 6.99 42.20
C SER A 55 -6.74 8.50 42.47
N ASN A 56 -5.98 9.31 41.72
CA ASN A 56 -5.94 10.77 41.86
C ASN A 56 -7.09 11.46 41.10
N SER A 57 -7.88 12.29 41.80
CA SER A 57 -9.02 13.04 41.24
C SER A 57 -8.62 13.94 40.07
N LYS A 58 -7.52 14.70 40.18
CA LYS A 58 -7.02 15.59 39.13
C LYS A 58 -6.63 14.81 37.87
N MET A 59 -6.11 13.60 38.04
CA MET A 59 -5.78 12.73 36.92
C MET A 59 -7.03 12.19 36.24
N ARG A 60 -8.05 11.78 37.02
CA ARG A 60 -9.36 11.39 36.46
C ARG A 60 -9.97 12.50 35.63
N GLU A 61 -10.01 13.73 36.14
CA GLU A 61 -10.51 14.89 35.42
C GLU A 61 -9.77 15.10 34.10
N LYS A 62 -8.43 15.03 34.12
CA LYS A 62 -7.62 15.21 32.91
C LYS A 62 -7.86 14.11 31.88
N VAL A 63 -8.03 12.87 32.31
CA VAL A 63 -8.34 11.73 31.43
C VAL A 63 -9.73 11.88 30.80
N VAL A 64 -10.71 12.33 31.57
CA VAL A 64 -12.06 12.66 31.08
C VAL A 64 -12.00 13.79 30.05
N GLU A 65 -11.27 14.88 30.33
CA GLU A 65 -11.09 16.01 29.42
C GLU A 65 -10.51 15.56 28.07
N LEU A 66 -9.50 14.69 28.09
CA LEU A 66 -8.93 14.16 26.85
C LEU A 66 -9.86 13.24 26.08
N PHE A 67 -10.63 12.40 26.79
CA PHE A 67 -11.65 11.58 26.15
C PHE A 67 -12.73 12.45 25.50
N GLN A 68 -13.19 13.51 26.17
CA GLN A 68 -14.13 14.47 25.61
C GLN A 68 -13.54 15.22 24.41
N ARG A 69 -12.26 15.58 24.45
CA ARG A 69 -11.59 16.19 23.30
C ARG A 69 -11.53 15.25 22.09
N GLU A 70 -11.26 13.95 22.30
CA GLU A 70 -11.32 12.92 21.25
C GLU A 70 -12.70 12.90 20.60
N VAL A 71 -13.75 12.85 21.42
CA VAL A 71 -15.16 12.88 20.99
C VAL A 71 -15.46 14.11 20.12
N GLU A 72 -15.10 15.30 20.59
CA GLU A 72 -15.42 16.55 19.90
C GLU A 72 -14.68 16.69 18.57
N VAL A 73 -13.45 16.17 18.48
CA VAL A 73 -12.74 16.10 17.20
C VAL A 73 -13.44 15.13 16.25
N LEU A 74 -13.76 13.92 16.70
CA LEU A 74 -14.38 12.90 15.85
C LEU A 74 -15.75 13.33 15.30
N LYS A 75 -16.56 14.05 16.10
CA LYS A 75 -17.85 14.61 15.63
C LYS A 75 -17.70 15.58 14.46
N GLN A 76 -16.57 16.26 14.34
CA GLN A 76 -16.32 17.25 13.29
C GLN A 76 -15.70 16.65 12.03
N LEU A 77 -15.32 15.37 12.05
CA LEU A 77 -14.63 14.72 10.95
C LEU A 77 -15.62 13.94 10.09
N THR A 78 -15.59 14.17 8.79
CA THR A 78 -16.37 13.40 7.80
C THR A 78 -15.42 12.88 6.74
N HIS A 79 -14.89 11.68 6.96
CA HIS A 79 -13.92 11.06 6.07
C HIS A 79 -14.14 9.53 6.04
N PRO A 80 -14.09 8.86 4.87
CA PRO A 80 -14.37 7.42 4.77
C PRO A 80 -13.40 6.53 5.57
N GLY A 81 -12.18 7.04 5.79
CA GLY A 81 -11.14 6.40 6.59
C GLY A 81 -11.16 6.73 8.09
N ILE A 82 -12.24 7.33 8.61
CA ILE A 82 -12.42 7.63 10.04
C ILE A 82 -13.81 7.14 10.45
N PRO A 83 -13.97 6.44 11.59
CA PRO A 83 -15.28 6.00 12.05
C PRO A 83 -16.23 7.17 12.24
N ARG A 84 -17.44 7.05 11.67
CA ARG A 84 -18.45 8.10 11.83
C ARG A 84 -18.93 8.18 13.29
N VAL A 85 -18.96 9.39 13.82
CA VAL A 85 -19.49 9.71 15.15
C VAL A 85 -20.68 10.66 15.01
N GLU A 86 -21.80 10.33 15.66
CA GLU A 86 -23.02 11.15 15.63
C GLU A 86 -22.95 12.24 16.72
N PRO A 87 -23.60 13.41 16.54
CA PRO A 87 -23.52 14.51 17.50
C PRO A 87 -23.95 14.15 18.94
N ASP A 88 -24.90 13.23 19.08
CA ASP A 88 -25.50 12.76 20.33
C ASP A 88 -24.92 11.43 20.84
N SER A 89 -23.78 10.99 20.27
CA SER A 89 -23.25 9.65 20.56
C SER A 89 -22.39 9.55 21.82
N TYR A 90 -22.07 10.68 22.45
CA TYR A 90 -21.39 10.74 23.74
C TYR A 90 -22.38 11.01 24.87
N PHE A 91 -22.28 10.21 25.94
CA PHE A 91 -23.13 10.35 27.12
C PHE A 91 -22.45 9.78 28.37
N ARG A 92 -23.00 10.12 29.54
CA ARG A 92 -22.62 9.51 30.83
C ARG A 92 -23.64 8.44 31.20
N PHE A 93 -23.17 7.32 31.72
CA PHE A 93 -24.02 6.19 32.11
C PHE A 93 -23.71 5.73 33.53
N VAL A 94 -24.76 5.50 34.34
CA VAL A 94 -24.62 4.95 35.70
C VAL A 94 -25.01 3.46 35.66
N PRO A 95 -24.04 2.54 35.78
CA PRO A 95 -24.32 1.11 35.70
C PRO A 95 -25.03 0.56 36.95
N ASN A 96 -24.90 1.21 38.11
CA ASN A 96 -25.57 0.83 39.35
C ASN A 96 -26.24 2.06 39.98
N LYS A 97 -27.57 2.03 40.11
CA LYS A 97 -28.37 3.15 40.67
C LYS A 97 -27.98 3.56 42.10
N ASN A 98 -27.26 2.69 42.82
CA ASN A 98 -26.81 2.96 44.19
C ASN A 98 -25.45 3.68 44.27
N SER A 99 -24.80 3.95 43.14
CA SER A 99 -23.49 4.63 43.07
C SER A 99 -23.66 5.96 42.34
N GLN A 100 -24.06 7.00 43.07
CA GLN A 100 -24.35 8.33 42.52
C GLN A 100 -23.13 9.03 41.91
N ASP A 101 -21.91 8.61 42.25
CA ASP A 101 -20.67 9.26 41.80
C ASP A 101 -19.87 8.46 40.76
N ASP A 102 -20.34 7.28 40.35
CA ASP A 102 -19.57 6.35 39.51
C ASP A 102 -20.13 6.32 38.07
N PHE A 103 -20.07 7.49 37.41
CA PHE A 103 -20.49 7.63 36.02
C PHE A 103 -19.43 7.09 35.05
N LEU A 104 -19.88 6.28 34.10
CA LEU A 104 -19.07 5.84 32.96
C LEU A 104 -19.19 6.86 31.82
N HIS A 105 -18.06 7.28 31.27
CA HIS A 105 -18.02 8.08 30.05
C HIS A 105 -18.08 7.16 28.84
N CYS A 106 -19.11 7.34 28.00
CA CYS A 106 -19.44 6.46 26.89
C CYS A 106 -19.40 7.24 25.57
N LEU A 107 -18.83 6.63 24.54
CA LEU A 107 -18.85 7.10 23.16
C LEU A 107 -19.35 5.98 22.25
N VAL A 108 -20.41 6.23 21.50
CA VAL A 108 -20.87 5.34 20.43
C VAL A 108 -20.35 5.84 19.09
N MET A 109 -19.87 4.92 18.25
CA MET A 109 -19.32 5.21 16.93
C MET A 109 -19.71 4.11 15.94
N GLU A 110 -19.46 4.38 14.66
CA GLU A 110 -19.59 3.39 13.58
C GLU A 110 -18.84 2.09 13.92
N LYS A 111 -19.51 0.95 13.69
CA LYS A 111 -18.82 -0.34 13.62
C LYS A 111 -18.26 -0.52 12.21
N ILE A 112 -16.95 -0.72 12.13
CA ILE A 112 -16.28 -1.03 10.88
C ILE A 112 -16.40 -2.54 10.63
N ASP A 113 -17.03 -2.90 9.53
CA ASP A 113 -17.03 -4.28 9.05
C ASP A 113 -15.72 -4.52 8.30
N GLY A 114 -14.84 -5.33 8.89
CA GLY A 114 -13.48 -5.54 8.41
C GLY A 114 -12.59 -6.20 9.44
N LEU A 115 -11.32 -6.38 9.08
CA LEU A 115 -10.28 -6.89 9.97
C LEU A 115 -9.34 -5.74 10.34
N THR A 116 -8.69 -5.79 11.51
CA THR A 116 -7.49 -4.97 11.70
C THR A 116 -6.39 -5.42 10.74
N LEU A 117 -5.44 -4.55 10.41
CA LEU A 117 -4.31 -4.95 9.56
C LEU A 117 -3.44 -6.01 10.24
N GLU A 118 -3.39 -6.04 11.57
CA GLU A 118 -2.73 -7.13 12.31
C GLU A 118 -3.47 -8.47 12.11
N GLU A 119 -4.80 -8.48 12.22
CA GLU A 119 -5.61 -9.66 11.95
C GLU A 119 -5.51 -10.10 10.48
N TRP A 120 -5.53 -9.15 9.55
CA TRP A 120 -5.38 -9.39 8.13
C TRP A 120 -4.03 -10.04 7.81
N LEU A 121 -2.94 -9.52 8.38
CA LEU A 121 -1.59 -10.08 8.20
C LEU A 121 -1.52 -11.53 8.72
N ARG A 122 -2.10 -11.78 9.91
CA ARG A 122 -2.14 -13.12 10.52
C ARG A 122 -3.01 -14.10 9.73
N GLN A 123 -4.15 -13.66 9.21
CA GLN A 123 -5.09 -14.55 8.50
C GLN A 123 -4.61 -14.91 7.09
N ASN A 124 -4.05 -13.96 6.36
CA ASN A 124 -3.60 -14.22 4.99
C ASN A 124 -2.22 -14.88 4.91
N ASN A 125 -1.44 -14.84 6.01
CA ASN A 125 -0.08 -15.35 6.06
C ASN A 125 0.78 -14.85 4.89
N GLN A 126 0.54 -13.62 4.46
CA GLN A 126 1.13 -13.02 3.29
C GLN A 126 1.51 -11.56 3.59
N LEU A 127 2.72 -11.19 3.19
CA LEU A 127 3.22 -9.82 3.24
C LEU A 127 2.52 -8.96 2.20
N ILE A 128 2.38 -7.67 2.49
CA ILE A 128 1.78 -6.76 1.50
C ILE A 128 2.75 -6.54 0.33
N THR A 129 2.19 -6.44 -0.87
CA THR A 129 2.98 -6.07 -2.05
C THR A 129 3.34 -4.59 -2.03
N GLU A 130 4.34 -4.19 -2.81
CA GLU A 130 4.71 -2.78 -2.99
C GLU A 130 3.53 -1.92 -3.47
N ALA A 131 2.73 -2.42 -4.42
CA ALA A 131 1.55 -1.71 -4.90
C ALA A 131 0.51 -1.48 -3.80
N GLN A 132 0.25 -2.51 -2.97
CA GLN A 132 -0.62 -2.37 -1.80
C GLN A 132 -0.03 -1.39 -0.77
N ALA A 133 1.28 -1.44 -0.54
CA ALA A 133 1.94 -0.56 0.40
C ALA A 133 1.80 0.91 -0.01
N ILE A 134 2.02 1.22 -1.28
CA ILE A 134 1.85 2.58 -1.83
C ILE A 134 0.39 3.04 -1.70
N ASP A 135 -0.58 2.19 -2.05
CA ASP A 135 -2.00 2.54 -1.93
C ASP A 135 -2.40 2.79 -0.47
N TRP A 136 -2.05 1.87 0.43
CA TRP A 136 -2.37 1.97 1.85
C TRP A 136 -1.69 3.17 2.50
N LEU A 137 -0.44 3.45 2.14
CA LEU A 137 0.27 4.62 2.64
C LEU A 137 -0.46 5.88 2.21
N LYS A 138 -0.88 5.97 0.94
CA LYS A 138 -1.65 7.12 0.43
C LYS A 138 -2.95 7.31 1.21
N GLN A 139 -3.72 6.24 1.41
CA GLN A 139 -4.97 6.31 2.18
C GLN A 139 -4.74 6.84 3.60
N LEU A 140 -3.71 6.33 4.29
CA LEU A 140 -3.37 6.75 5.65
C LEU A 140 -2.86 8.19 5.71
N ILE A 141 -2.04 8.63 4.77
CA ILE A 141 -1.57 10.02 4.71
C ILE A 141 -2.71 11.00 4.44
N VAL A 142 -3.69 10.63 3.61
CA VAL A 142 -4.91 11.42 3.40
C VAL A 142 -5.73 11.53 4.70
N ILE A 143 -5.87 10.43 5.45
CA ILE A 143 -6.51 10.46 6.78
C ILE A 143 -5.74 11.40 7.73
N LEU A 144 -4.40 11.28 7.80
CA LEU A 144 -3.56 12.12 8.65
C LEU A 144 -3.67 13.61 8.30
N LYS A 145 -3.79 13.93 7.01
CA LYS A 145 -3.96 15.30 6.53
C LYS A 145 -5.22 15.95 7.07
N GLU A 146 -6.31 15.19 7.20
CA GLU A 146 -7.58 15.68 7.75
C GLU A 146 -7.53 15.88 9.27
N ILE A 147 -6.79 15.04 10.00
CA ILE A 147 -6.81 15.05 11.47
C ILE A 147 -5.77 15.98 12.09
N HIS A 148 -4.56 16.07 11.52
CA HIS A 148 -3.41 16.78 12.08
C HIS A 148 -3.64 18.27 12.40
N PRO A 149 -4.49 19.03 11.67
CA PRO A 149 -4.82 20.40 12.06
C PRO A 149 -5.53 20.52 13.41
N LYS A 150 -6.19 19.46 13.89
CA LYS A 150 -7.02 19.48 15.10
C LYS A 150 -6.47 18.56 16.20
N TYR A 151 -5.78 17.49 15.80
CA TYR A 151 -5.55 16.35 16.66
C TYR A 151 -4.42 15.42 16.15
N LEU A 152 -3.68 14.80 17.07
CA LEU A 152 -2.65 13.81 16.77
C LEU A 152 -3.12 12.42 17.20
N HIS A 153 -2.91 11.39 16.38
CA HIS A 153 -3.41 10.05 16.65
C HIS A 153 -2.69 9.36 17.83
N ARG A 154 -1.35 9.41 17.83
CA ARG A 154 -0.43 8.97 18.90
C ARG A 154 -0.36 7.47 19.20
N ASP A 155 -1.10 6.64 18.48
CA ASP A 155 -1.03 5.17 18.60
C ASP A 155 -1.28 4.51 17.23
N ILE A 156 -0.59 4.97 16.18
CA ILE A 156 -0.72 4.36 14.85
C ILE A 156 0.05 3.03 14.83
N LYS A 157 -0.65 1.95 14.52
CA LYS A 157 -0.14 0.58 14.42
C LYS A 157 -1.15 -0.32 13.72
N PRO A 158 -0.77 -1.52 13.25
CA PRO A 158 -1.68 -2.41 12.54
C PRO A 158 -2.97 -2.78 13.31
N ASP A 159 -2.92 -2.86 14.65
CA ASP A 159 -4.12 -3.10 15.48
C ASP A 159 -5.18 -2.00 15.34
N ASN A 160 -4.75 -0.77 15.07
CA ASN A 160 -5.60 0.43 15.05
C ASN A 160 -5.93 0.89 13.63
N ILE A 161 -5.64 0.06 12.63
CA ILE A 161 -6.00 0.32 11.23
C ILE A 161 -6.85 -0.85 10.79
N MET A 162 -8.10 -0.61 10.40
CA MET A 162 -9.00 -1.63 9.87
C MET A 162 -9.09 -1.54 8.36
N ILE A 163 -9.21 -2.70 7.70
CA ILE A 163 -9.47 -2.81 6.27
C ILE A 163 -10.88 -3.32 6.04
N ARG A 164 -11.67 -2.55 5.28
CA ARG A 164 -13.00 -2.96 4.82
C ARG A 164 -12.88 -3.97 3.66
N PRO A 165 -13.92 -4.77 3.37
CA PRO A 165 -13.92 -5.70 2.24
C PRO A 165 -13.62 -5.07 0.87
N ASN A 166 -13.91 -3.78 0.70
CA ASN A 166 -13.61 -3.04 -0.52
C ASN A 166 -12.17 -2.48 -0.59
N GLY A 167 -11.31 -2.80 0.39
CA GLY A 167 -9.92 -2.33 0.45
C GLY A 167 -9.73 -0.94 1.08
N GLN A 168 -10.80 -0.27 1.53
CA GLN A 168 -10.70 1.03 2.21
C GLN A 168 -10.13 0.84 3.62
N LEU A 169 -9.06 1.55 3.93
CA LEU A 169 -8.50 1.65 5.27
C LEU A 169 -9.27 2.64 6.14
N VAL A 170 -9.45 2.28 7.41
CA VAL A 170 -10.08 3.09 8.45
C VAL A 170 -9.16 3.15 9.66
N LEU A 171 -8.74 4.35 10.06
CA LEU A 171 -7.96 4.58 11.27
C LEU A 171 -8.89 4.64 12.49
N ILE A 172 -8.66 3.81 13.50
CA ILE A 172 -9.51 3.67 14.68
C ILE A 172 -8.74 3.95 15.98
N ASP A 173 -9.47 4.11 17.08
CA ASP A 173 -8.92 4.25 18.45
C ASP A 173 -7.92 5.41 18.62
N PHE A 174 -8.42 6.63 18.40
CA PHE A 174 -7.70 7.89 18.53
C PHE A 174 -7.19 8.08 19.97
N GLY A 175 -5.91 7.86 20.21
CA GLY A 175 -5.34 7.56 21.53
C GLY A 175 -5.12 8.74 22.49
N ALA A 176 -6.06 9.67 22.67
CA ALA A 176 -5.84 10.90 23.47
C ALA A 176 -5.37 10.56 24.89
N VAL A 177 -6.12 9.64 25.51
CA VAL A 177 -5.90 9.17 26.89
C VAL A 177 -4.59 8.38 27.02
N LYS A 178 -4.17 7.68 25.95
CA LYS A 178 -2.90 6.93 25.93
C LYS A 178 -1.71 7.88 26.08
N ALA A 179 -1.77 9.07 25.49
CA ALA A 179 -0.67 10.03 25.52
C ALA A 179 -0.37 10.58 26.92
N LEU A 180 -1.41 10.95 27.69
CA LEU A 180 -1.22 11.37 29.09
C LEU A 180 -0.63 10.26 29.95
N THR A 181 -1.12 9.05 29.71
CA THR A 181 -0.72 7.93 30.53
C THR A 181 0.70 7.51 30.20
N GLN A 182 1.13 7.55 28.93
CA GLN A 182 2.53 7.35 28.56
C GLN A 182 3.46 8.35 29.27
N LYS A 183 3.12 9.65 29.28
CA LYS A 183 3.91 10.65 30.05
C LYS A 183 4.03 10.29 31.52
N TYR A 184 2.90 9.94 32.15
CA TYR A 184 2.87 9.66 33.60
C TYR A 184 3.51 8.31 33.96
N ILE A 185 3.31 7.31 33.12
CA ILE A 185 3.82 5.97 33.32
C ILE A 185 5.33 5.93 33.05
N ILE A 186 5.84 6.61 32.03
CA ILE A 186 7.29 6.80 31.83
C ILE A 186 7.93 7.48 33.06
N GLN A 187 7.23 8.45 33.68
CA GLN A 187 7.69 9.09 34.92
C GLN A 187 7.70 8.15 36.15
N GLN A 188 6.91 7.07 36.16
CA GLN A 188 6.85 6.10 37.27
C GLN A 188 7.72 4.85 37.01
N ILE A 189 7.95 4.48 35.75
CA ILE A 189 8.71 3.28 35.32
C ILE A 189 10.22 3.47 35.39
N THR A 190 10.75 4.69 35.51
CA THR A 190 12.18 4.91 35.81
C THR A 190 12.64 4.19 37.10
N SER A 191 11.74 3.58 37.87
CA SER A 191 12.06 2.70 39.00
C SER A 191 11.77 1.19 38.82
N GLN A 192 11.03 0.74 37.79
CA GLN A 192 10.72 -0.68 37.60
C GLN A 192 10.49 -1.04 36.12
N ASN A 193 11.33 -1.94 35.58
CA ASN A 193 11.31 -2.55 34.23
C ASN A 193 9.94 -3.13 33.79
N THR A 194 8.92 -2.30 33.62
CA THR A 194 7.62 -2.68 33.09
C THR A 194 7.39 -1.83 31.85
N SER A 195 7.60 -2.42 30.68
CA SER A 195 7.48 -1.74 29.39
C SER A 195 6.05 -1.27 29.15
N ILE A 196 5.81 0.05 29.11
CA ILE A 196 4.50 0.60 28.77
C ILE A 196 4.61 1.54 27.56
N GLY A 197 4.02 1.07 26.48
CA GLY A 197 4.03 1.57 25.11
C GLY A 197 3.73 0.38 24.19
N THR A 198 3.16 0.57 23.00
CA THR A 198 3.26 -0.52 22.00
C THR A 198 4.71 -0.52 21.54
N LEU A 199 5.54 -1.33 22.19
CA LEU A 199 6.99 -1.43 21.94
C LEU A 199 7.24 -1.49 20.43
N GLY A 200 8.26 -0.76 19.96
CA GLY A 200 8.64 -0.74 18.54
C GLY A 200 7.87 0.25 17.64
N TYR A 201 6.71 0.77 18.04
CA TYR A 201 5.98 1.81 17.27
C TYR A 201 6.11 3.21 17.87
N MET A 202 6.38 3.30 19.17
CA MET A 202 6.46 4.58 19.87
C MET A 202 7.65 5.43 19.37
N PRO A 203 7.43 6.71 19.01
CA PRO A 203 8.49 7.61 18.57
C PRO A 203 9.50 7.94 19.69
N PRO A 204 10.81 8.06 19.38
CA PRO A 204 11.84 8.33 20.38
C PRO A 204 11.62 9.63 21.17
N GLU A 205 11.15 10.69 20.53
CA GLU A 205 10.89 11.99 21.17
C GLU A 205 9.78 11.91 22.22
N MET A 206 8.80 11.02 22.05
CA MET A 206 7.76 10.79 23.06
C MET A 206 8.31 10.07 24.30
N MET A 207 9.39 9.29 24.15
CA MET A 207 10.08 8.65 25.27
C MET A 207 10.99 9.64 26.00
N ASN A 208 11.74 10.45 25.25
CA ASN A 208 12.80 11.31 25.77
C ASN A 208 12.27 12.67 26.26
N GLU A 209 11.49 13.35 25.41
CA GLU A 209 11.04 14.73 25.63
C GLU A 209 9.60 14.78 26.15
N GLN A 210 8.88 13.65 26.11
CA GLN A 210 7.46 13.56 26.44
C GLN A 210 6.61 14.51 25.58
N GLU A 211 7.07 14.89 24.39
CA GLU A 211 6.32 15.71 23.45
C GLU A 211 5.90 14.88 22.23
N ALA A 212 4.81 15.30 21.58
CA ALA A 212 4.29 14.64 20.40
C ALA A 212 3.95 15.68 19.35
N TYR A 213 4.37 15.43 18.12
CA TYR A 213 4.20 16.28 16.95
C TYR A 213 3.49 15.51 15.83
N PRO A 214 3.02 16.18 14.75
CA PRO A 214 2.57 15.47 13.54
C PRO A 214 3.57 14.42 13.04
N GLN A 215 4.86 14.71 13.14
CA GLN A 215 5.98 13.83 12.80
C GLN A 215 6.05 12.56 13.67
N SER A 216 5.50 12.59 14.88
CA SER A 216 5.41 11.43 15.77
C SER A 216 4.44 10.38 15.22
N ASP A 217 3.33 10.81 14.61
CA ASP A 217 2.41 9.91 13.91
C ASP A 217 3.09 9.30 12.67
N PHE A 218 3.92 10.06 11.96
CA PHE A 218 4.67 9.56 10.80
C PHE A 218 5.65 8.46 11.18
N PHE A 219 6.40 8.61 12.27
CA PHE A 219 7.28 7.54 12.74
C PHE A 219 6.51 6.25 13.04
N SER A 220 5.40 6.38 13.76
CA SER A 220 4.52 5.25 14.10
C SER A 220 3.96 4.58 12.82
N LEU A 221 3.64 5.38 11.81
CA LEU A 221 3.21 4.91 10.49
C LEU A 221 4.34 4.18 9.75
N GLY A 222 5.57 4.70 9.73
CA GLY A 222 6.68 3.99 9.09
C GLY A 222 6.96 2.64 9.76
N ARG A 223 6.93 2.58 11.11
CA ARG A 223 7.01 1.31 11.86
C ARG A 223 5.85 0.36 11.58
N THR A 224 4.66 0.89 11.30
CA THR A 224 3.52 0.12 10.81
C THR A 224 3.84 -0.53 9.47
N PHE A 225 4.40 0.21 8.51
CA PHE A 225 4.80 -0.35 7.22
C PHE A 225 5.94 -1.36 7.32
N VAL A 226 6.92 -1.15 8.21
CA VAL A 226 7.93 -2.18 8.52
C VAL A 226 7.27 -3.49 8.91
N ARG A 227 6.30 -3.46 9.83
CA ARG A 227 5.55 -4.65 10.27
C ARG A 227 4.83 -5.34 9.11
N LEU A 228 4.15 -4.57 8.27
CA LEU A 228 3.34 -5.11 7.16
C LEU A 228 4.20 -5.67 6.02
N LEU A 229 5.35 -5.04 5.75
CA LEU A 229 6.25 -5.43 4.67
C LEU A 229 7.18 -6.58 5.07
N SER A 230 7.58 -6.67 6.33
CA SER A 230 8.50 -7.72 6.80
C SER A 230 7.81 -8.90 7.47
N GLY A 231 6.59 -8.71 7.97
CA GLY A 231 5.90 -9.72 8.77
C GLY A 231 6.55 -9.98 10.12
N LYS A 232 7.50 -9.14 10.57
CA LYS A 232 8.13 -9.18 11.90
C LYS A 232 7.72 -7.98 12.73
N HIS A 233 7.69 -8.14 14.05
CA HIS A 233 7.35 -7.03 14.92
C HIS A 233 8.52 -6.02 14.96
N PRO A 234 8.28 -4.69 14.96
CA PRO A 234 9.37 -3.71 14.87
C PRO A 234 10.39 -3.78 16.02
N SER A 235 10.03 -4.35 17.17
CA SER A 235 10.95 -4.60 18.29
C SER A 235 11.87 -5.81 18.12
N ASP A 236 11.58 -6.68 17.15
CA ASP A 236 12.40 -7.87 16.88
C ASP A 236 13.64 -7.53 16.05
N PHE A 237 13.69 -6.32 15.48
CA PHE A 237 14.80 -5.81 14.70
C PHE A 237 15.84 -5.13 15.58
N THR A 238 17.10 -5.30 15.19
CA THR A 238 18.21 -4.55 15.79
C THR A 238 18.14 -3.09 15.36
N GLN A 239 18.55 -2.22 16.28
CA GLN A 239 18.69 -0.79 16.04
C GLN A 239 20.15 -0.39 16.17
N ASP A 240 20.58 0.54 15.34
CA ASP A 240 21.88 1.17 15.49
C ASP A 240 21.93 1.96 16.81
N LEU A 241 22.97 1.75 17.61
CA LEU A 241 23.05 2.33 18.96
C LEU A 241 23.27 3.85 18.94
N GLN A 242 23.83 4.41 17.86
CA GLN A 242 24.14 5.84 17.77
C GLN A 242 23.00 6.59 17.08
N THR A 243 22.56 6.07 15.93
CA THR A 243 21.57 6.73 15.07
C THR A 243 20.14 6.31 15.39
N GLN A 244 19.93 5.21 16.12
CA GLN A 244 18.63 4.58 16.37
C GLN A 244 17.89 4.11 15.11
N GLN A 245 18.58 4.07 13.97
CA GLN A 245 18.04 3.54 12.73
C GLN A 245 17.76 2.04 12.85
N LEU A 246 16.67 1.59 12.24
CA LEU A 246 16.22 0.20 12.31
C LEU A 246 16.82 -0.62 11.17
N PHE A 247 17.42 -1.77 11.47
CA PHE A 247 17.93 -2.68 10.44
C PHE A 247 16.87 -3.70 10.00
N TRP A 248 15.96 -3.28 9.11
CA TRP A 248 14.80 -4.10 8.71
C TRP A 248 14.76 -4.52 7.24
N ARG A 249 15.48 -3.80 6.36
CA ARG A 249 15.40 -3.98 4.89
C ARG A 249 15.70 -5.40 4.41
N ASN A 250 16.53 -6.15 5.13
CA ASN A 250 16.86 -7.56 4.82
C ASN A 250 15.64 -8.51 4.88
N GLU A 251 14.57 -8.10 5.57
CA GLU A 251 13.31 -8.85 5.63
C GLU A 251 12.27 -8.36 4.60
N ALA A 252 12.61 -7.35 3.80
CA ALA A 252 11.76 -6.73 2.80
C ALA A 252 12.42 -6.70 1.40
N THR A 253 13.22 -7.71 1.07
CA THR A 253 13.99 -7.80 -0.19
C THR A 253 13.13 -7.85 -1.47
N HIS A 254 11.82 -8.07 -1.32
CA HIS A 254 10.85 -8.06 -2.42
C HIS A 254 10.32 -6.65 -2.74
N ILE A 255 10.78 -5.63 -2.02
CA ILE A 255 10.35 -4.23 -2.14
C ILE A 255 11.47 -3.41 -2.78
N SER A 256 11.11 -2.46 -3.64
CA SER A 256 12.06 -1.57 -4.28
C SER A 256 12.80 -0.68 -3.27
N GLU A 257 14.08 -0.40 -3.53
CA GLU A 257 14.89 0.51 -2.72
C GLU A 257 14.23 1.89 -2.56
N ARG A 258 13.47 2.34 -3.56
CA ARG A 258 12.78 3.64 -3.52
C ARG A 258 11.69 3.66 -2.47
N LEU A 259 10.86 2.62 -2.38
CA LEU A 259 9.85 2.53 -1.33
C LEU A 259 10.52 2.33 0.04
N LEU A 260 11.58 1.53 0.13
CA LEU A 260 12.34 1.37 1.38
C LEU A 260 12.91 2.72 1.87
N ASN A 261 13.47 3.53 0.97
CA ASN A 261 13.94 4.88 1.27
C ASN A 261 12.83 5.80 1.78
N LEU A 262 11.65 5.75 1.17
CA LEU A 262 10.49 6.52 1.63
C LEU A 262 10.03 6.08 3.03
N ILE A 263 9.95 4.78 3.29
CA ILE A 263 9.58 4.27 4.62
C ILE A 263 10.60 4.69 5.67
N ASP A 264 11.90 4.57 5.38
CA ASP A 264 12.96 5.03 6.29
C ASP A 264 12.90 6.54 6.54
N PHE A 265 12.66 7.36 5.50
CA PHE A 265 12.47 8.81 5.66
C PHE A 265 11.28 9.14 6.58
N ILE A 266 10.16 8.42 6.42
CA ILE A 266 8.96 8.61 7.25
C ILE A 266 9.22 8.26 8.74
N MET A 267 10.11 7.30 9.02
CA MET A 267 10.46 6.88 10.38
C MET A 267 11.88 7.26 10.83
N GLU A 268 12.46 8.29 10.22
CA GLU A 268 13.76 8.81 10.60
C GLU A 268 13.79 9.10 12.12
N PRO A 269 14.74 8.56 12.92
CA PRO A 269 14.71 8.70 14.37
C PRO A 269 14.63 10.15 14.88
N ASP A 270 15.37 11.08 14.27
CA ASP A 270 15.24 12.51 14.58
C ASP A 270 13.99 13.10 13.90
N TRP A 271 13.01 13.51 14.71
CA TRP A 271 11.76 14.08 14.23
C TRP A 271 11.94 15.35 13.38
N LYS A 272 13.07 16.06 13.51
CA LYS A 272 13.40 17.25 12.70
C LYS A 272 13.79 16.90 11.27
N ASN A 273 14.28 15.68 11.06
CA ASN A 273 14.70 15.16 9.75
C ASN A 273 13.59 14.33 9.09
N ARG A 274 12.48 14.06 9.77
CA ARG A 274 11.27 13.46 9.20
C ARG A 274 10.53 14.46 8.29
N PRO A 275 9.62 13.96 7.41
CA PRO A 275 8.70 14.81 6.68
C PRO A 275 7.98 15.80 7.59
N LYS A 276 7.98 17.08 7.22
CA LYS A 276 7.42 18.18 8.03
C LYS A 276 5.90 18.11 8.14
N ASN A 277 5.25 17.56 7.12
CA ASN A 277 3.80 17.45 7.04
C ASN A 277 3.40 16.38 6.01
N THR A 278 2.10 16.12 5.91
CA THR A 278 1.55 15.13 4.97
C THR A 278 1.78 15.46 3.51
N GLN A 279 1.94 16.75 3.16
CA GLN A 279 2.20 17.17 1.78
C GLN A 279 3.60 16.73 1.31
N GLU A 280 4.60 16.80 2.16
CA GLU A 280 5.96 16.33 1.83
C GLU A 280 5.98 14.84 1.52
N ILE A 281 5.27 14.03 2.32
CA ILE A 281 5.12 12.59 2.06
C ILE A 281 4.40 12.34 0.74
N LEU A 282 3.30 13.06 0.47
CA LEU A 282 2.58 12.94 -0.80
C LEU A 282 3.45 13.31 -2.01
N LEU A 283 4.33 14.30 -1.89
CA LEU A 283 5.30 14.65 -2.93
C LEU A 283 6.32 13.53 -3.15
N SER A 284 6.92 12.99 -2.09
CA SER A 284 7.83 11.85 -2.22
C SER A 284 7.16 10.61 -2.83
N MET A 285 5.86 10.40 -2.56
CA MET A 285 5.08 9.35 -3.22
C MET A 285 4.84 9.63 -4.71
N ILE A 286 4.66 10.90 -5.11
CA ILE A 286 4.54 11.27 -6.52
C ILE A 286 5.88 11.01 -7.23
N ASP A 287 6.99 11.41 -6.63
CA ASP A 287 8.33 11.16 -7.19
C ASP A 287 8.57 9.65 -7.38
N LEU A 288 8.27 8.85 -6.35
CA LEU A 288 8.29 7.38 -6.42
C LEU A 288 7.48 6.84 -7.61
N LEU A 289 6.24 7.33 -7.80
CA LEU A 289 5.37 6.90 -8.89
C LEU A 289 5.86 7.34 -10.27
N MET A 290 6.41 8.55 -10.38
CA MET A 290 6.97 9.07 -11.63
C MET A 290 8.18 8.24 -12.05
N GLU A 291 9.06 7.89 -11.10
CA GLU A 291 10.21 7.02 -11.39
C GLU A 291 9.78 5.60 -11.81
N ILE A 292 8.71 5.06 -11.22
CA ILE A 292 8.11 3.78 -11.65
C ILE A 292 7.59 3.88 -13.10
N ILE A 293 6.95 5.00 -13.46
CA ILE A 293 6.45 5.22 -14.82
C ILE A 293 7.60 5.33 -15.81
N ASP A 294 8.66 6.07 -15.47
CA ASP A 294 9.84 6.25 -16.31
C ASP A 294 10.58 4.93 -16.55
N ASP A 295 10.76 4.10 -15.51
CA ASP A 295 11.37 2.77 -15.65
C ASP A 295 10.55 1.87 -16.57
N ASN A 296 9.22 1.89 -16.42
CA ASN A 296 8.34 1.15 -17.31
C ASN A 296 8.45 1.66 -18.74
N HIS A 297 8.47 2.98 -18.95
CA HIS A 297 8.62 3.57 -20.29
C HIS A 297 9.96 3.18 -20.93
N ASN A 298 11.05 3.27 -20.17
CA ASN A 298 12.38 2.86 -20.60
C ASN A 298 12.44 1.36 -20.92
N TYR A 299 11.82 0.52 -20.08
CA TYR A 299 11.72 -0.91 -20.30
C TYR A 299 10.97 -1.25 -21.60
N TYR A 300 9.80 -0.64 -21.83
CA TYR A 300 9.05 -0.81 -23.07
C TYR A 300 9.83 -0.32 -24.30
N ASN A 301 10.48 0.84 -24.21
CA ASN A 301 11.32 1.37 -25.29
C ASN A 301 12.51 0.44 -25.60
N ASN A 302 13.12 -0.15 -24.57
CA ASN A 302 14.19 -1.13 -24.74
C ASN A 302 13.70 -2.42 -25.40
N ILE A 303 12.54 -2.96 -25.00
CA ILE A 303 11.91 -4.11 -25.70
C ILE A 303 11.63 -3.78 -27.17
N LEU A 304 11.08 -2.60 -27.46
CA LEU A 304 10.81 -2.16 -28.82
C LEU A 304 12.10 -2.03 -29.64
N ARG A 305 13.18 -1.50 -29.05
CA ARG A 305 14.50 -1.40 -29.69
C ARG A 305 15.07 -2.78 -30.01
N ILE A 306 15.03 -3.72 -29.06
CA ILE A 306 15.50 -5.10 -29.25
C ILE A 306 14.71 -5.78 -30.37
N ARG A 307 13.38 -5.61 -30.41
CA ARG A 307 12.54 -6.13 -31.50
C ARG A 307 12.91 -5.51 -32.86
N ARG A 308 13.16 -4.20 -32.91
CA ARG A 308 13.56 -3.46 -34.13
C ARG A 308 14.92 -3.93 -34.66
N VAL A 309 15.90 -4.15 -33.79
CA VAL A 309 17.23 -4.68 -34.15
C VAL A 309 17.12 -6.11 -34.68
N LYS A 310 16.35 -6.99 -34.02
CA LYS A 310 16.12 -8.36 -34.52
C LYS A 310 15.45 -8.37 -35.89
N HIS A 311 14.46 -7.50 -36.12
CA HIS A 311 13.79 -7.38 -37.42
C HIS A 311 14.72 -6.82 -38.51
N SER A 312 15.61 -5.89 -38.17
CA SER A 312 16.63 -5.35 -39.09
C SER A 312 17.64 -6.42 -39.50
N ASN A 313 18.17 -7.21 -38.55
CA ASN A 313 19.11 -8.29 -38.84
C ASN A 313 18.47 -9.40 -39.69
N TYR A 314 17.21 -9.74 -39.43
CA TYR A 314 16.46 -10.69 -40.25
C TYR A 314 16.33 -10.22 -41.72
N ASN A 315 16.00 -8.95 -41.93
CA ASN A 315 15.89 -8.37 -43.28
C ASN A 315 17.26 -8.22 -43.98
N PHE A 316 18.32 -7.95 -43.23
CA PHE A 316 19.69 -7.87 -43.75
C PHE A 316 20.19 -9.23 -44.25
N ILE A 317 19.99 -10.28 -43.44
CA ILE A 317 20.33 -11.66 -43.81
C ILE A 317 19.54 -12.09 -45.04
N LYS A 318 18.22 -11.85 -45.07
CA LYS A 318 17.37 -12.06 -46.25
C LYS A 318 17.93 -11.35 -47.49
N SER A 319 18.21 -10.05 -47.40
CA SER A 319 18.74 -9.28 -48.54
C SER A 319 20.07 -9.83 -49.05
N GLY A 320 20.98 -10.23 -48.17
CA GLY A 320 22.26 -10.85 -48.55
C GLY A 320 22.09 -12.18 -49.28
N VAL A 321 21.21 -13.07 -48.80
CA VAL A 321 20.91 -14.36 -49.45
C VAL A 321 20.31 -14.15 -50.84
N LEU A 322 19.42 -13.16 -51.00
CA LEU A 322 18.82 -12.84 -52.29
C LEU A 322 19.86 -12.35 -53.31
N ILE A 323 20.72 -11.41 -52.90
CA ILE A 323 21.79 -10.86 -53.76
C ILE A 323 22.75 -11.97 -54.20
N PHE A 324 23.19 -12.81 -53.26
CA PHE A 324 24.07 -13.95 -53.57
C PHE A 324 23.44 -14.90 -54.59
N SER A 325 22.16 -15.21 -54.44
CA SER A 325 21.43 -16.09 -55.37
C SER A 325 21.30 -15.50 -56.77
N ILE A 326 21.06 -14.18 -56.89
CA ILE A 326 20.99 -13.49 -58.19
C ILE A 326 22.35 -13.53 -58.90
N VAL A 327 23.44 -13.20 -58.18
CA VAL A 327 24.80 -13.20 -58.73
C VAL A 327 25.20 -14.59 -59.21
N LEU A 328 24.92 -15.62 -58.41
CA LEU A 328 25.20 -17.02 -58.76
C LEU A 328 24.45 -17.44 -60.02
N ASN A 329 23.18 -17.07 -60.16
CA ASN A 329 22.39 -17.36 -61.36
C ASN A 329 22.93 -16.65 -62.61
N LEU A 330 23.31 -15.37 -62.52
CA LEU A 330 23.89 -14.64 -63.64
C LEU A 330 25.24 -15.25 -64.07
N PHE A 331 26.06 -15.66 -63.12
CA PHE A 331 27.32 -16.36 -63.39
C PHE A 331 27.09 -17.68 -64.12
N LEU A 332 26.12 -18.48 -63.65
CA LEU A 332 25.71 -19.72 -64.29
C LEU A 332 25.19 -19.49 -65.72
N ILE A 333 24.37 -18.46 -65.95
CA ILE A 333 23.91 -18.08 -67.30
C ILE A 333 25.09 -17.67 -68.19
N GLY A 334 26.10 -16.96 -67.65
CA GLY A 334 27.33 -16.65 -68.38
C GLY A 334 28.12 -17.89 -68.80
N LEU A 335 28.14 -18.93 -67.96
CA LEU A 335 28.71 -20.24 -68.31
C LEU A 335 27.91 -20.94 -69.41
N LEU A 336 26.57 -20.85 -69.40
CA LEU A 336 25.71 -21.39 -70.46
C LEU A 336 26.05 -20.81 -71.84
N ILE A 337 26.26 -19.50 -71.94
CA ILE A 337 26.55 -18.81 -73.20
C ILE A 337 27.89 -19.26 -73.81
N LYS A 338 28.84 -19.72 -72.98
CA LYS A 338 30.15 -20.17 -73.43
C LYS A 338 30.22 -21.66 -73.83
N VAL A 339 29.18 -22.46 -73.58
CA VAL A 339 29.23 -23.92 -73.77
C VAL A 339 28.34 -24.34 -74.95
N ASP A 340 28.98 -24.65 -76.09
CA ASP A 340 28.35 -25.01 -77.37
C ASP A 340 27.85 -26.47 -77.44
N TYR A 341 27.34 -27.04 -76.34
CA TYR A 341 26.96 -28.47 -76.29
C TYR A 341 25.61 -28.77 -75.61
N PRO A 342 24.70 -29.53 -76.26
CA PRO A 342 23.33 -29.77 -75.77
C PRO A 342 23.24 -30.57 -74.46
N ARG A 343 24.28 -31.34 -74.08
CA ARG A 343 24.26 -32.15 -72.84
C ARG A 343 24.48 -31.32 -71.57
N HIS A 344 25.17 -30.18 -71.65
CA HIS A 344 25.41 -29.31 -70.49
C HIS A 344 24.26 -28.32 -70.24
N VAL A 345 23.49 -28.02 -71.28
CA VAL A 345 22.32 -27.13 -71.19
C VAL A 345 21.27 -27.65 -70.20
N VAL A 346 21.01 -28.97 -70.21
CA VAL A 346 20.02 -29.60 -69.31
C VAL A 346 20.44 -29.53 -67.84
N VAL A 347 21.70 -29.86 -67.54
CA VAL A 347 22.25 -29.79 -66.18
C VAL A 347 22.17 -28.37 -65.65
N LEU A 348 22.46 -27.39 -66.50
CA LEU A 348 22.50 -25.99 -66.10
C LEU A 348 21.10 -25.37 -65.95
N LEU A 349 20.13 -25.77 -66.79
CA LEU A 349 18.70 -25.49 -66.57
C LEU A 349 18.20 -26.07 -65.24
N MET A 350 18.65 -27.27 -64.87
CA MET A 350 18.30 -27.87 -63.58
C MET A 350 18.82 -27.03 -62.40
N PHE A 351 20.05 -26.49 -62.49
CA PHE A 351 20.59 -25.57 -61.48
C PHE A 351 19.80 -24.26 -61.36
N VAL A 352 19.34 -23.70 -62.49
CA VAL A 352 18.48 -22.51 -62.49
C VAL A 352 17.12 -22.80 -61.86
N VAL A 353 16.51 -23.96 -62.14
CA VAL A 353 15.24 -24.35 -61.50
C VAL A 353 15.40 -24.57 -60.00
N LEU A 354 16.47 -25.25 -59.58
CA LEU A 354 16.77 -25.48 -58.15
C LEU A 354 17.04 -24.17 -57.40
N SER A 355 17.72 -23.21 -58.02
CA SER A 355 17.96 -21.90 -57.41
C SER A 355 16.67 -21.09 -57.26
N ILE A 356 15.78 -21.14 -58.25
CA ILE A 356 14.44 -20.53 -58.19
C ILE A 356 13.60 -21.15 -57.07
N LEU A 357 13.59 -22.47 -56.96
CA LEU A 357 12.88 -23.18 -55.89
C LEU A 357 13.41 -22.80 -54.50
N PHE A 358 14.73 -22.71 -54.35
CA PHE A 358 15.39 -22.28 -53.11
C PHE A 358 15.00 -20.85 -52.74
N ILE A 359 14.98 -19.91 -53.69
CA ILE A 359 14.51 -18.53 -53.44
C ILE A 359 13.04 -18.55 -52.99
N SER A 360 12.17 -19.36 -53.60
CA SER A 360 10.76 -19.45 -53.19
C SER A 360 10.58 -19.98 -51.76
N LEU A 361 11.48 -20.88 -51.33
CA LEU A 361 11.46 -21.44 -49.97
C LEU A 361 11.90 -20.40 -48.93
N VAL A 362 12.89 -19.56 -49.26
CA VAL A 362 13.44 -18.53 -48.37
C VAL A 362 12.54 -17.27 -48.35
N PHE A 363 11.78 -17.01 -49.42
CA PHE A 363 10.89 -15.84 -49.59
C PHE A 363 9.46 -16.22 -49.98
N PRO A 364 8.73 -16.97 -49.13
CA PRO A 364 7.43 -17.54 -49.51
C PRO A 364 6.33 -16.49 -49.76
N LEU A 365 6.45 -15.29 -49.18
CA LEU A 365 5.46 -14.21 -49.32
C LEU A 365 5.83 -13.20 -50.42
N GLU A 366 7.13 -12.93 -50.59
CA GLU A 366 7.64 -11.88 -51.47
C GLU A 366 7.88 -12.40 -52.90
N PHE A 367 8.21 -13.67 -53.06
CA PHE A 367 8.52 -14.30 -54.35
C PHE A 367 7.33 -14.32 -55.34
N PRO A 368 6.08 -14.67 -54.93
CA PRO A 368 4.93 -14.65 -55.83
C PRO A 368 4.62 -13.25 -56.39
N LEU A 369 4.83 -12.20 -55.58
CA LEU A 369 4.64 -10.80 -55.98
C LEU A 369 5.71 -10.35 -56.98
N PHE A 370 6.96 -10.79 -56.79
CA PHE A 370 8.05 -10.52 -57.72
C PHE A 370 7.79 -11.15 -59.09
N ILE A 371 7.41 -12.44 -59.13
CA ILE A 371 7.06 -13.14 -60.38
C ILE A 371 5.91 -12.43 -61.09
N LYS A 372 4.88 -11.99 -60.35
CA LYS A 372 3.75 -11.25 -60.92
C LYS A 372 4.18 -9.92 -61.57
N ARG A 373 5.18 -9.21 -61.02
CA ARG A 373 5.75 -7.98 -61.60
C ARG A 373 6.58 -8.28 -62.85
N VAL A 374 7.44 -9.29 -62.80
CA VAL A 374 8.26 -9.70 -63.96
C VAL A 374 7.38 -10.15 -65.12
N TYR A 375 6.36 -10.96 -64.84
CA TYR A 375 5.37 -11.39 -65.83
C TYR A 375 4.65 -10.21 -66.48
N LYS A 376 4.25 -9.22 -65.69
CA LYS A 376 3.61 -7.98 -66.18
C LYS A 376 4.56 -7.14 -67.05
N LEU A 377 5.84 -7.05 -66.70
CA LEU A 377 6.88 -6.37 -67.48
C LEU A 377 7.19 -7.06 -68.82
N LEU A 378 7.19 -8.39 -68.83
CA LEU A 378 7.40 -9.18 -70.05
C LEU A 378 6.21 -9.05 -71.01
N LEU A 379 4.98 -8.98 -70.47
CA LEU A 379 3.77 -8.73 -71.25
C LEU A 379 3.67 -7.29 -71.78
N SER A 380 4.22 -6.29 -71.07
CA SER A 380 4.19 -4.89 -71.51
C SER A 380 5.22 -4.54 -72.59
N ARG A 381 6.06 -5.49 -73.03
CA ARG A 381 7.05 -5.32 -74.12
C ARG A 381 6.58 -5.85 -75.49
N LYS A 382 5.29 -6.18 -75.64
CA LYS A 382 4.67 -6.40 -76.96
C LYS A 382 3.83 -5.18 -77.37
N ILE A 383 4.50 -4.16 -77.90
CA ILE A 383 4.10 -3.34 -79.07
C ILE A 383 5.40 -2.95 -79.76
#